data_AF-A0A8T4EB60-F1
#
_entry.id   AF-A0A8T4EB60-F1
#
_cell.length_a   1.000
_cell.length_b   1.000
_cell.length_c   1.000
_cell.angle_alpha   90.00
_cell.angle_beta   90.00
_cell.angle_gamma   90.00
#
_symmetry.space_group_name_H-M   'P 1'
#
loop_
_entity.id
_entity.type
_entity.pdbx_description
1 polymer ?
#
loop_
_entity_poly.entity_id
_entity_poly.type
_entity_poly.pdbx_seq_one_letter_code
_entity_poly.pdbx_strand_id
1 'polypeptide(L)'
;MKKSSLLTVLFVLGIISATNFTPIELTSIDLDEYQYVSTTVSSFTPHATISILENDDFISQGWPGNGTAQFPYTIEGLEISTDSTCIRIENTSTCFIIRNCTLSSTTSGNGNGIYLIGVSNGRIDNCTISSLSYGIRSTSIIDCVFSNNTITNCANYGIYSYSPEIVSDNILYDSNEIYNNHGKPIYLAGSNNGMILNNSIYENDGYLRFYIVNYLEIINNTISGSSTDGLYLDFTSGIKIIGNKIYGNIGYGLRVNTYALQSKIYNNMIGFNGIGNAVDSGMFNDWDNGEGIGNIWSDYSGVGDYSVGVGKDEYPLGFVSRPSDVQYEIGEVVSPITWDVRLPNPDSYAIYWEESMITQNTLNSSLDHLSKTIDGLSIGSYNLTLVVNDASGYSLIDTVIITVVEEITTTTTTTTTSTTTTTTTTSTPTTTTSTTTNTETTSTTTSTTTTSQPPPDSTMILVVGAVGIICTIVVLIIFIKKK
;
A
#
# COMPACT_ATOMS: atom_id res chain seq x y z
N MET A 1 -42.89 -38.08 -7.99
CA MET A 1 -41.69 -38.42 -8.78
C MET A 1 -41.91 -37.98 -10.23
N LYS A 2 -41.21 -36.92 -10.66
CA LYS A 2 -40.63 -36.75 -12.00
C LYS A 2 -39.83 -35.45 -11.99
N LYS A 3 -38.53 -35.60 -12.16
CA LYS A 3 -37.53 -34.54 -12.25
C LYS A 3 -37.85 -33.67 -13.48
N SER A 4 -37.95 -32.35 -13.29
CA SER A 4 -37.85 -31.41 -14.41
C SER A 4 -36.38 -31.22 -14.76
N SER A 5 -36.14 -31.17 -16.06
CA SER A 5 -34.87 -30.89 -16.72
C SER A 5 -34.40 -29.47 -16.42
N LEU A 6 -33.25 -29.33 -15.76
CA LEU A 6 -32.47 -28.10 -15.80
C LEU A 6 -31.48 -28.21 -16.96
N LEU A 7 -31.80 -27.46 -18.01
CA LEU A 7 -31.02 -27.25 -19.21
C LEU A 7 -29.79 -26.40 -18.86
N THR A 8 -28.63 -26.96 -19.17
CA THR A 8 -27.35 -26.33 -19.54
C THR A 8 -27.19 -24.83 -19.26
N VAL A 9 -26.49 -24.49 -18.17
CA VAL A 9 -25.68 -23.27 -18.09
C VAL A 9 -24.24 -23.74 -17.83
N LEU A 10 -23.48 -23.93 -18.92
CA LEU A 10 -22.03 -23.86 -18.87
C LEU A 10 -21.70 -22.40 -18.54
N PHE A 11 -21.30 -22.10 -17.31
CA PHE A 11 -20.48 -20.93 -17.04
C PHE A 11 -19.08 -21.41 -16.74
N VAL A 12 -18.17 -21.02 -17.62
CA VAL A 12 -16.74 -21.25 -17.58
C VAL A 12 -16.20 -20.53 -16.34
N LEU A 13 -16.17 -21.20 -15.20
CA LEU A 13 -15.17 -20.91 -14.19
C LEU A 13 -13.93 -21.67 -14.64
N GLY A 14 -13.09 -20.95 -15.39
CA GLY A 14 -11.77 -21.41 -15.75
C GLY A 14 -11.06 -21.89 -14.48
N ILE A 15 -10.90 -23.21 -14.39
CA ILE A 15 -9.81 -23.82 -13.66
C ILE A 15 -8.56 -23.31 -14.38
N ILE A 16 -7.99 -22.21 -13.91
CA ILE A 16 -6.58 -21.99 -14.16
C ILE A 16 -5.88 -22.80 -13.08
N SER A 17 -5.62 -24.07 -13.41
CA SER A 17 -4.50 -24.80 -12.84
C SER A 17 -3.29 -23.88 -12.88
N ALA A 18 -2.44 -23.92 -11.86
CA ALA A 18 -1.15 -23.25 -11.84
C ALA A 18 -0.28 -23.67 -13.05
N THR A 19 -0.56 -23.11 -14.21
CA THR A 19 0.35 -22.99 -15.33
C THR A 19 1.06 -21.69 -15.07
N ASN A 20 2.39 -21.75 -14.96
CA ASN A 20 3.29 -20.62 -14.78
C ASN A 20 2.77 -19.36 -15.48
N PHE A 21 2.08 -18.50 -14.75
CA PHE A 21 1.94 -17.12 -15.13
C PHE A 21 3.33 -16.55 -14.90
N THR A 22 4.09 -16.41 -15.98
CA THR A 22 5.07 -15.34 -16.01
C THR A 22 4.28 -14.09 -15.64
N PRO A 23 4.62 -13.37 -14.56
CA PRO A 23 4.08 -12.04 -14.34
C PRO A 23 4.23 -11.33 -15.68
N ILE A 24 3.13 -10.85 -16.25
CA ILE A 24 3.26 -9.74 -17.17
C ILE A 24 3.84 -8.66 -16.24
N GLU A 25 5.15 -8.42 -16.33
CA GLU A 25 5.64 -7.10 -16.01
C GLU A 25 4.77 -6.19 -16.86
N LEU A 26 3.82 -5.52 -16.21
CA LEU A 26 3.22 -4.33 -16.78
C LEU A 26 4.41 -3.40 -16.91
N THR A 27 5.06 -3.45 -18.08
CA THR A 27 5.84 -2.32 -18.58
C THR A 27 4.91 -1.15 -18.40
N SER A 28 5.33 -0.19 -17.58
CA SER A 28 4.69 1.10 -17.35
C SER A 28 3.69 1.39 -18.47
N ILE A 29 2.39 1.35 -18.16
CA ILE A 29 1.40 1.90 -19.08
C ILE A 29 1.97 3.25 -19.50
N ASP A 30 2.12 3.43 -20.81
CA ASP A 30 2.68 4.63 -21.38
C ASP A 30 1.71 5.78 -21.05
N LEU A 31 1.96 6.44 -19.91
CA LEU A 31 1.17 7.59 -19.45
C LEU A 31 1.26 8.74 -20.45
N ASP A 32 2.21 8.69 -21.41
CA ASP A 32 2.33 9.67 -22.48
C ASP A 32 1.30 9.44 -23.61
N GLU A 33 0.61 8.29 -23.69
CA GLU A 33 -0.41 8.05 -24.71
C GLU A 33 -1.70 8.89 -24.49
N TYR A 34 -1.83 9.58 -23.34
CA TYR A 34 -3.02 10.40 -23.01
C TYR A 34 -2.72 11.83 -22.54
N GLN A 35 -1.55 12.38 -22.88
CA GLN A 35 -1.19 13.79 -22.68
C GLN A 35 -2.04 14.69 -23.60
N TYR A 36 -3.29 14.97 -23.22
CA TYR A 36 -4.07 16.05 -23.83
C TYR A 36 -3.61 17.37 -23.22
N VAL A 37 -3.24 18.32 -24.09
CA VAL A 37 -2.87 19.69 -23.70
C VAL A 37 -3.99 20.28 -22.85
N SER A 38 -3.69 20.57 -21.58
CA SER A 38 -4.59 21.31 -20.69
C SER A 38 -4.85 22.69 -21.27
N THR A 39 -6.01 22.87 -21.88
CA THR A 39 -6.48 24.16 -22.37
C THR A 39 -7.22 24.87 -21.24
N THR A 40 -6.68 25.98 -20.77
CA THR A 40 -7.33 26.84 -19.79
C THR A 40 -8.60 27.44 -20.38
N VAL A 41 -9.76 27.05 -19.83
CA VAL A 41 -11.05 27.64 -20.19
C VAL A 41 -11.18 28.99 -19.49
N SER A 42 -11.34 30.08 -20.24
CA SER A 42 -11.39 31.45 -19.70
C SER A 42 -12.71 31.78 -18.97
N SER A 43 -13.77 31.02 -19.23
CA SER A 43 -15.08 31.15 -18.62
C SER A 43 -15.97 29.95 -18.96
N PHE A 44 -16.77 29.46 -18.02
CA PHE A 44 -17.74 28.40 -18.27
C PHE A 44 -19.03 28.93 -18.92
N THR A 45 -19.69 28.11 -19.72
CA THR A 45 -20.97 28.41 -20.38
C THR A 45 -22.11 27.74 -19.62
N PRO A 46 -23.09 28.49 -19.07
CA PRO A 46 -24.27 27.91 -18.44
C PRO A 46 -25.03 26.99 -19.40
N HIS A 47 -25.40 25.80 -18.94
CA HIS A 47 -26.11 24.81 -19.74
C HIS A 47 -27.20 24.10 -18.93
N ALA A 48 -28.24 23.63 -19.63
CA ALA A 48 -29.25 22.74 -19.03
C ALA A 48 -28.66 21.34 -18.77
N THR A 49 -29.43 20.46 -18.14
CA THR A 49 -29.01 19.05 -17.98
C THR A 49 -28.80 18.37 -19.34
N ILE A 50 -27.80 17.50 -19.44
CA ILE A 50 -27.49 16.74 -20.65
C ILE A 50 -27.86 15.27 -20.45
N SER A 51 -28.50 14.67 -21.44
CA SER A 51 -28.85 13.26 -21.45
C SER A 51 -28.49 12.64 -22.80
N ILE A 52 -27.54 11.72 -22.80
CA ILE A 52 -27.17 10.86 -23.93
C ILE A 52 -27.63 9.46 -23.56
N LEU A 53 -28.60 8.90 -24.26
CA LEU A 53 -29.18 7.59 -23.96
C LEU A 53 -28.71 6.50 -24.93
N GLU A 54 -28.13 6.92 -26.06
CA GLU A 54 -27.54 6.07 -27.10
C GLU A 54 -26.51 6.86 -27.94
N ASN A 55 -25.77 6.16 -28.81
CA ASN A 55 -24.73 6.78 -29.65
C ASN A 55 -25.24 7.96 -30.50
N ASP A 56 -26.44 7.85 -31.05
CA ASP A 56 -27.00 8.82 -31.99
C ASP A 56 -27.34 10.17 -31.31
N ASP A 57 -27.50 10.18 -29.98
CA ASP A 57 -27.75 11.40 -29.21
C ASP A 57 -26.58 12.38 -29.25
N PHE A 58 -25.34 11.89 -29.37
CA PHE A 58 -24.20 12.78 -29.53
C PHE A 58 -24.30 13.61 -30.81
N ILE A 59 -24.73 12.97 -31.89
CA ILE A 59 -24.89 13.59 -33.21
C ILE A 59 -26.11 14.51 -33.22
N SER A 60 -27.25 14.03 -32.71
CA SER A 60 -28.51 14.76 -32.74
C SER A 60 -28.48 16.04 -31.89
N GLN A 61 -27.68 16.03 -30.83
CA GLN A 61 -27.45 17.20 -29.96
C GLN A 61 -26.28 18.09 -30.43
N GLY A 62 -25.52 17.65 -31.43
CA GLY A 62 -24.47 18.44 -32.07
C GLY A 62 -23.16 18.51 -31.30
N TRP A 63 -22.81 17.48 -30.53
CA TRP A 63 -21.55 17.43 -29.79
C TRP A 63 -20.34 17.27 -30.75
N PRO A 64 -19.28 18.09 -30.63
CA PRO A 64 -18.10 17.99 -31.49
C PRO A 64 -17.42 16.63 -31.40
N GLY A 65 -16.83 16.16 -32.51
CA GLY A 65 -16.15 14.86 -32.60
C GLY A 65 -16.90 13.89 -33.51
N ASN A 66 -16.39 12.66 -33.60
CA ASN A 66 -17.03 11.57 -34.35
C ASN A 66 -17.07 10.24 -33.57
N GLY A 67 -16.73 10.28 -32.27
CA GLY A 67 -16.84 9.13 -31.39
C GLY A 67 -15.72 8.10 -31.52
N THR A 68 -14.68 8.37 -32.30
CA THR A 68 -13.46 7.54 -32.38
C THR A 68 -12.45 7.92 -31.30
N ALA A 69 -11.49 7.05 -30.99
CA ALA A 69 -10.45 7.35 -30.00
C ALA A 69 -9.62 8.62 -30.34
N GLN A 70 -9.42 8.88 -31.64
CA GLN A 70 -8.70 10.07 -32.12
C GLN A 70 -9.57 11.35 -32.06
N PHE A 71 -10.89 11.21 -32.23
CA PHE A 71 -11.83 12.34 -32.24
C PHE A 71 -13.09 12.00 -31.43
N PRO A 72 -12.96 11.88 -30.09
CA PRO A 72 -14.07 11.53 -29.22
C PRO A 72 -15.14 12.62 -29.23
N TYR A 73 -16.39 12.25 -28.94
CA TYR A 73 -17.41 13.27 -28.70
C TYR A 73 -17.06 14.10 -27.46
N THR A 74 -17.13 15.42 -27.56
CA THR A 74 -16.62 16.31 -26.50
C THR A 74 -17.73 17.16 -25.90
N ILE A 75 -17.92 17.05 -24.58
CA ILE A 75 -18.71 17.95 -23.74
C ILE A 75 -17.70 18.77 -22.93
N GLU A 76 -17.55 20.07 -23.21
CA GLU A 76 -16.55 20.89 -22.51
C GLU A 76 -17.01 22.28 -22.10
N GLY A 77 -16.38 22.82 -21.06
CA GLY A 77 -16.48 24.23 -20.72
C GLY A 77 -17.85 24.64 -20.19
N LEU A 78 -18.63 23.71 -19.63
CA LEU A 78 -20.01 23.95 -19.23
C LEU A 78 -20.16 24.17 -17.73
N GLU A 79 -21.13 24.99 -17.35
CA GLU A 79 -21.60 25.15 -15.98
C GLU A 79 -23.05 24.64 -15.88
N ILE A 80 -23.29 23.62 -15.05
CA ILE A 80 -24.64 23.07 -14.84
C ILE A 80 -24.90 23.05 -13.33
N SER A 81 -25.91 23.81 -12.91
CA SER A 81 -26.38 23.83 -11.51
C SER A 81 -27.84 23.39 -11.44
N THR A 82 -28.10 22.23 -10.83
CA THR A 82 -29.42 21.59 -10.80
C THR A 82 -29.52 20.52 -9.72
N ASP A 83 -30.72 20.31 -9.18
CA ASP A 83 -30.98 19.23 -8.21
C ASP A 83 -31.28 17.87 -8.86
N SER A 84 -31.22 17.82 -10.21
CA SER A 84 -31.29 16.59 -10.99
C SER A 84 -29.87 16.08 -11.34
N THR A 85 -29.76 15.09 -12.23
CA THR A 85 -28.46 14.69 -12.79
C THR A 85 -27.98 15.74 -13.79
N CYS A 86 -26.77 16.27 -13.63
CA CYS A 86 -26.24 17.30 -14.54
C CYS A 86 -25.94 16.72 -15.92
N ILE A 87 -25.15 15.63 -15.97
CA ILE A 87 -24.82 14.92 -17.21
C ILE A 87 -25.10 13.43 -17.02
N ARG A 88 -25.97 12.87 -17.87
CA ARG A 88 -26.30 11.46 -17.90
C ARG A 88 -25.89 10.87 -19.25
N ILE A 89 -25.12 9.78 -19.24
CA ILE A 89 -24.70 9.07 -20.45
C ILE A 89 -24.95 7.57 -20.27
N GLU A 90 -25.67 6.96 -21.22
CA GLU A 90 -26.04 5.55 -21.17
C GLU A 90 -25.79 4.83 -22.49
N ASN A 91 -25.64 3.51 -22.40
CA ASN A 91 -25.69 2.55 -23.52
C ASN A 91 -24.86 2.97 -24.73
N THR A 92 -23.65 3.45 -24.48
CA THR A 92 -22.74 3.90 -25.54
C THR A 92 -21.39 3.23 -25.41
N SER A 93 -20.85 2.79 -26.55
CA SER A 93 -19.48 2.28 -26.66
C SER A 93 -18.54 3.24 -27.40
N THR A 94 -19.07 4.39 -27.81
CA THR A 94 -18.30 5.40 -28.54
C THR A 94 -17.35 6.12 -27.58
N CYS A 95 -16.20 6.59 -28.09
CA CYS A 95 -15.30 7.39 -27.28
C CYS A 95 -15.90 8.78 -27.03
N PHE A 96 -15.95 9.20 -25.76
CA PHE A 96 -16.40 10.54 -25.38
C PHE A 96 -15.54 11.12 -24.25
N ILE A 97 -15.48 12.45 -24.19
CA ILE A 97 -14.80 13.20 -23.13
C ILE A 97 -15.79 14.21 -22.55
N ILE A 98 -15.94 14.20 -21.22
CA ILE A 98 -16.48 15.33 -20.46
C ILE A 98 -15.28 16.03 -19.82
N ARG A 99 -15.05 17.31 -20.14
CA ARG A 99 -13.90 18.03 -19.58
C ARG A 99 -14.13 19.48 -19.25
N ASN A 100 -13.39 20.00 -18.29
CA ASN A 100 -13.45 21.42 -17.92
C ASN A 100 -14.91 21.87 -17.65
N CYS A 101 -15.67 21.09 -16.89
CA CYS A 101 -17.05 21.40 -16.53
C CYS A 101 -17.18 21.68 -15.04
N THR A 102 -18.08 22.60 -14.66
CA THR A 102 -18.48 22.86 -13.27
C THR A 102 -19.90 22.34 -13.06
N LEU A 103 -20.08 21.35 -12.19
CA LEU A 103 -21.35 20.65 -11.96
C LEU A 103 -21.73 20.76 -10.48
N SER A 104 -22.93 21.27 -10.19
CA SER A 104 -23.37 21.49 -8.80
C SER A 104 -24.88 21.33 -8.60
N SER A 105 -25.30 21.24 -7.34
CA SER A 105 -26.71 21.30 -6.93
C SER A 105 -27.11 22.72 -6.52
N THR A 106 -28.36 23.09 -6.80
CA THR A 106 -28.91 24.40 -6.39
C THR A 106 -29.35 24.45 -4.93
N THR A 107 -29.69 23.31 -4.33
CA THR A 107 -30.15 23.22 -2.93
C THR A 107 -29.25 22.41 -2.01
N SER A 108 -28.15 21.86 -2.54
CA SER A 108 -27.23 20.92 -1.88
C SER A 108 -27.81 19.53 -1.62
N GLY A 109 -26.99 18.50 -1.84
CA GLY A 109 -27.24 17.10 -1.51
C GLY A 109 -28.20 16.34 -2.44
N ASN A 110 -28.63 16.95 -3.54
CA ASN A 110 -29.51 16.34 -4.54
C ASN A 110 -28.76 16.04 -5.85
N GLY A 111 -29.30 15.14 -6.67
CA GLY A 111 -28.77 14.89 -8.01
C GLY A 111 -27.44 14.13 -8.08
N ASN A 112 -26.98 13.90 -9.31
CA ASN A 112 -25.63 13.39 -9.60
C ASN A 112 -24.91 14.43 -10.46
N GLY A 113 -23.61 14.62 -10.28
CA GLY A 113 -22.82 15.43 -11.23
C GLY A 113 -22.79 14.73 -12.59
N ILE A 114 -22.20 13.55 -12.62
CA ILE A 114 -22.14 12.71 -13.82
C ILE A 114 -22.72 11.33 -13.49
N TYR A 115 -23.61 10.82 -14.34
CA TYR A 115 -24.13 9.46 -14.23
C TYR A 115 -23.88 8.67 -15.52
N LEU A 116 -23.06 7.62 -15.42
CA LEU A 116 -22.73 6.70 -16.50
C LEU A 116 -23.42 5.35 -16.32
N ILE A 117 -24.10 4.81 -17.34
CA ILE A 117 -24.74 3.48 -17.27
C ILE A 117 -24.44 2.65 -18.52
N GLY A 118 -23.76 1.52 -18.37
CA GLY A 118 -23.50 0.61 -19.49
C GLY A 118 -22.68 1.29 -20.59
N VAL A 119 -21.64 2.03 -20.21
CA VAL A 119 -20.80 2.79 -21.14
C VAL A 119 -19.39 2.23 -21.22
N SER A 120 -18.72 2.42 -22.36
CA SER A 120 -17.28 2.18 -22.48
C SER A 120 -16.55 3.38 -23.10
N ASN A 121 -15.23 3.45 -22.92
CA ASN A 121 -14.37 4.47 -23.55
C ASN A 121 -14.69 5.92 -23.16
N GLY A 122 -15.25 6.12 -21.97
CA GLY A 122 -15.59 7.44 -21.44
C GLY A 122 -14.44 8.05 -20.64
N ARG A 123 -14.11 9.32 -20.89
CA ARG A 123 -13.14 10.07 -20.08
C ARG A 123 -13.79 11.26 -19.41
N ILE A 124 -13.60 11.38 -18.10
CA ILE A 124 -14.03 12.52 -17.28
C ILE A 124 -12.77 13.22 -16.79
N ASP A 125 -12.49 14.42 -17.30
CA ASP A 125 -11.21 15.09 -17.13
C ASP A 125 -11.36 16.53 -16.62
N ASN A 126 -10.65 16.92 -15.57
CA ASN A 126 -10.60 18.31 -15.10
C ASN A 126 -11.99 18.94 -14.86
N CYS A 127 -12.92 18.17 -14.29
CA CYS A 127 -14.23 18.68 -13.88
C CYS A 127 -14.23 19.04 -12.39
N THR A 128 -14.92 20.12 -12.05
CA THR A 128 -15.21 20.51 -10.67
C THR A 128 -16.66 20.12 -10.35
N ILE A 129 -16.85 19.19 -9.42
CA ILE A 129 -18.16 18.64 -9.08
C ILE A 129 -18.40 18.83 -7.58
N SER A 130 -19.47 19.54 -7.22
CA SER A 130 -19.69 19.90 -5.82
C SER A 130 -21.14 19.92 -5.36
N SER A 131 -21.35 19.69 -4.06
CA SER A 131 -22.65 19.86 -3.38
C SER A 131 -23.78 18.96 -3.90
N LEU A 132 -23.50 17.93 -4.70
CA LEU A 132 -24.50 16.99 -5.23
C LEU A 132 -24.72 15.82 -4.27
N SER A 133 -25.68 14.94 -4.55
CA SER A 133 -25.81 13.69 -3.78
C SER A 133 -24.65 12.73 -4.07
N TYR A 134 -24.33 12.56 -5.35
CA TYR A 134 -23.17 11.83 -5.84
C TYR A 134 -22.38 12.74 -6.78
N GLY A 135 -21.06 12.84 -6.60
CA GLY A 135 -20.22 13.57 -7.55
C GLY A 135 -20.25 12.88 -8.91
N ILE A 136 -19.72 11.66 -8.95
CA ILE A 136 -19.78 10.77 -10.10
C ILE A 136 -20.44 9.47 -9.68
N ARG A 137 -21.44 9.05 -10.44
CA ARG A 137 -22.07 7.74 -10.32
C ARG A 137 -21.83 6.95 -11.60
N SER A 138 -21.50 5.68 -11.48
CA SER A 138 -21.41 4.79 -12.64
C SER A 138 -21.97 3.41 -12.37
N THR A 139 -22.47 2.77 -13.43
CA THR A 139 -22.96 1.40 -13.39
C THR A 139 -22.50 0.63 -14.61
N SER A 140 -21.78 -0.48 -14.39
CA SER A 140 -21.27 -1.37 -15.44
C SER A 140 -20.51 -0.61 -16.54
N ILE A 141 -19.30 -0.13 -16.21
CA ILE A 141 -18.46 0.67 -17.12
C ILE A 141 -17.16 -0.04 -17.45
N ILE A 142 -16.65 0.15 -18.67
CA ILE A 142 -15.43 -0.51 -19.15
C ILE A 142 -14.50 0.52 -19.80
N ASP A 143 -13.19 0.40 -19.62
CA ASP A 143 -12.19 1.27 -20.27
C ASP A 143 -12.48 2.76 -20.06
N CYS A 144 -12.84 3.13 -18.82
CA CYS A 144 -13.19 4.51 -18.47
C CYS A 144 -12.11 5.16 -17.61
N VAL A 145 -11.90 6.46 -17.83
CA VAL A 145 -10.86 7.24 -17.15
C VAL A 145 -11.50 8.41 -16.41
N PHE A 146 -11.18 8.55 -15.12
CA PHE A 146 -11.54 9.68 -14.28
C PHE A 146 -10.25 10.36 -13.85
N SER A 147 -9.91 11.49 -14.48
CA SER A 147 -8.62 12.16 -14.29
C SER A 147 -8.76 13.62 -13.89
N ASN A 148 -7.90 14.10 -12.98
CA ASN A 148 -7.79 15.52 -12.64
C ASN A 148 -9.09 16.17 -12.12
N ASN A 149 -10.05 15.40 -11.62
CA ASN A 149 -11.33 15.96 -11.17
C ASN A 149 -11.25 16.41 -9.71
N THR A 150 -11.91 17.51 -9.39
CA THR A 150 -12.13 17.98 -8.01
C THR A 150 -13.56 17.64 -7.61
N ILE A 151 -13.75 16.76 -6.63
CA ILE A 151 -15.07 16.30 -6.17
C ILE A 151 -15.24 16.54 -4.68
N THR A 152 -16.17 17.43 -4.31
CA THR A 152 -16.27 17.90 -2.93
C THR A 152 -17.67 18.18 -2.43
N ASN A 153 -17.86 18.15 -1.10
CA ASN A 153 -19.12 18.51 -0.44
C ASN A 153 -20.33 17.70 -0.93
N CYS A 154 -20.13 16.49 -1.47
CA CYS A 154 -21.24 15.64 -1.88
C CYS A 154 -21.89 14.98 -0.67
N ALA A 155 -23.23 14.93 -0.64
CA ALA A 155 -23.98 14.44 0.52
C ALA A 155 -23.89 12.92 0.74
N ASN A 156 -23.52 12.15 -0.29
CA ASN A 156 -23.28 10.71 -0.14
C ASN A 156 -21.88 10.31 -0.61
N TYR A 157 -21.61 10.27 -1.91
CA TYR A 157 -20.35 9.72 -2.43
C TYR A 157 -19.65 10.73 -3.32
N GLY A 158 -18.33 10.78 -3.23
CA GLY A 158 -17.53 11.47 -4.25
C GLY A 158 -17.69 10.72 -5.58
N ILE A 159 -17.24 9.47 -5.60
CA ILE A 159 -17.38 8.54 -6.73
C ILE A 159 -18.05 7.25 -6.25
N TYR A 160 -19.12 6.84 -6.92
CA TYR A 160 -19.81 5.57 -6.71
C TYR A 160 -19.82 4.78 -8.01
N SER A 161 -19.03 3.72 -8.09
CA SER A 161 -18.93 2.84 -9.26
C SER A 161 -19.35 1.43 -8.87
N TYR A 162 -20.48 0.98 -9.38
CA TYR A 162 -21.10 -0.29 -9.00
C TYR A 162 -21.45 -1.14 -10.20
N SER A 163 -21.18 -2.44 -10.12
CA SER A 163 -21.64 -3.39 -11.11
C SER A 163 -22.34 -4.57 -10.42
N PRO A 164 -23.58 -4.93 -10.82
CA PRO A 164 -24.31 -6.04 -10.22
C PRO A 164 -23.69 -7.40 -10.57
N GLU A 165 -23.08 -7.49 -11.74
CA GLU A 165 -22.22 -8.59 -12.18
C GLU A 165 -20.80 -8.04 -12.32
N ILE A 166 -19.75 -8.84 -12.12
CA ILE A 166 -18.34 -8.39 -12.22
C ILE A 166 -17.99 -8.15 -13.71
N VAL A 167 -18.56 -7.09 -14.28
CA VAL A 167 -18.43 -6.71 -15.69
C VAL A 167 -17.78 -5.36 -15.88
N SER A 168 -17.63 -4.57 -14.81
CA SER A 168 -16.79 -3.38 -14.90
C SER A 168 -15.34 -3.80 -14.98
N ASP A 169 -14.58 -3.20 -15.90
CA ASP A 169 -13.21 -3.61 -16.17
C ASP A 169 -12.34 -2.43 -16.60
N ASN A 170 -11.07 -2.48 -16.23
CA ASN A 170 -10.05 -1.51 -16.64
C ASN A 170 -10.46 -0.04 -16.41
N ILE A 171 -10.78 0.30 -15.16
CA ILE A 171 -11.14 1.67 -14.77
C ILE A 171 -9.92 2.37 -14.18
N LEU A 172 -9.61 3.58 -14.67
CA LEU A 172 -8.53 4.42 -14.15
C LEU A 172 -9.09 5.61 -13.38
N TYR A 173 -8.63 5.78 -12.13
CA TYR A 173 -8.82 7.00 -11.34
C TYR A 173 -7.45 7.63 -11.08
N ASP A 174 -7.14 8.73 -11.76
CA ASP A 174 -5.82 9.35 -11.73
C ASP A 174 -5.88 10.82 -11.28
N SER A 175 -5.04 11.20 -10.33
CA SER A 175 -4.79 12.61 -9.99
C SER A 175 -6.05 13.40 -9.63
N ASN A 176 -7.07 12.74 -9.07
CA ASN A 176 -8.29 13.40 -8.59
C ASN A 176 -8.08 13.94 -7.17
N GLU A 177 -8.79 15.02 -6.85
CA GLU A 177 -8.88 15.61 -5.53
C GLU A 177 -10.30 15.40 -4.98
N ILE A 178 -10.45 14.54 -3.97
CA ILE A 178 -11.76 14.09 -3.47
C ILE A 178 -11.85 14.32 -1.96
N TYR A 179 -12.63 15.31 -1.54
CA TYR A 179 -12.59 15.77 -0.16
C TYR A 179 -13.90 16.35 0.37
N ASN A 180 -14.09 16.34 1.69
CA ASN A 180 -15.28 16.88 2.36
C ASN A 180 -16.60 16.26 1.87
N ASN A 181 -16.61 14.99 1.45
CA ASN A 181 -17.84 14.28 1.11
C ASN A 181 -18.41 13.55 2.34
N HIS A 182 -19.73 13.55 2.50
CA HIS A 182 -20.43 13.00 3.68
C HIS A 182 -20.59 11.47 3.69
N GLY A 183 -19.94 10.79 2.75
CA GLY A 183 -19.82 9.34 2.74
C GLY A 183 -18.52 8.94 2.08
N LYS A 184 -18.52 7.89 1.25
CA LYS A 184 -17.24 7.34 0.76
C LYS A 184 -16.68 8.20 -0.38
N PRO A 185 -15.37 8.52 -0.35
CA PRO A 185 -14.74 9.27 -1.43
C PRO A 185 -14.78 8.51 -2.75
N ILE A 186 -14.42 7.23 -2.73
CA ILE A 186 -14.62 6.30 -3.84
C ILE A 186 -15.18 4.99 -3.27
N TYR A 187 -16.26 4.51 -3.87
CA TYR A 187 -16.76 3.16 -3.67
C TYR A 187 -16.76 2.44 -5.01
N LEU A 188 -15.91 1.43 -5.14
CA LEU A 188 -15.82 0.59 -6.33
C LEU A 188 -16.27 -0.82 -5.99
N ALA A 189 -17.26 -1.33 -6.72
CA ALA A 189 -17.83 -2.64 -6.49
C ALA A 189 -18.15 -3.39 -7.78
N GLY A 190 -17.78 -4.67 -7.83
CA GLY A 190 -18.01 -5.54 -9.00
C GLY A 190 -17.11 -5.18 -10.19
N SER A 191 -15.82 -4.95 -9.95
CA SER A 191 -14.86 -4.55 -10.98
C SER A 191 -13.66 -5.49 -11.05
N ASN A 192 -13.10 -5.67 -12.23
CA ASN A 192 -11.78 -6.26 -12.42
C ASN A 192 -10.82 -5.20 -12.97
N ASN A 193 -9.53 -5.41 -12.72
CA ASN A 193 -8.43 -4.63 -13.26
C ASN A 193 -8.59 -3.11 -13.02
N GLY A 194 -7.62 -2.34 -13.48
CA GLY A 194 -7.63 -0.89 -13.34
C GLY A 194 -6.79 -0.40 -12.18
N MET A 195 -6.77 0.92 -12.03
CA MET A 195 -5.82 1.60 -11.18
C MET A 195 -6.44 2.81 -10.50
N ILE A 196 -6.01 3.05 -9.26
CA ILE A 196 -6.25 4.28 -8.51
C ILE A 196 -4.88 4.84 -8.20
N LEU A 197 -4.48 5.89 -8.87
CA LEU A 197 -3.13 6.42 -8.74
C LEU A 197 -3.07 7.94 -8.58
N ASN A 198 -2.10 8.41 -7.78
CA ASN A 198 -1.82 9.84 -7.56
C ASN A 198 -3.01 10.68 -7.03
N ASN A 199 -4.05 10.07 -6.46
CA ASN A 199 -5.21 10.81 -5.97
C ASN A 199 -4.93 11.41 -4.58
N SER A 200 -5.49 12.59 -4.33
CA SER A 200 -5.56 13.22 -3.01
C SER A 200 -6.97 13.04 -2.45
N ILE A 201 -7.11 12.20 -1.43
CA ILE A 201 -8.39 11.80 -0.83
C ILE A 201 -8.34 12.15 0.66
N TYR A 202 -9.03 13.21 1.05
CA TYR A 202 -8.91 13.71 2.43
C TYR A 202 -10.21 14.24 3.02
N GLU A 203 -10.35 14.22 4.35
CA GLU A 203 -11.48 14.83 5.07
C GLU A 203 -12.86 14.33 4.57
N ASN A 204 -13.00 13.04 4.25
CA ASN A 204 -14.30 12.46 3.90
C ASN A 204 -14.90 11.73 5.12
N ASP A 205 -16.21 11.75 5.29
CA ASP A 205 -16.83 11.07 6.43
C ASP A 205 -16.64 9.53 6.34
N GLY A 206 -16.56 8.98 5.12
CA GLY A 206 -16.37 7.55 4.87
C GLY A 206 -14.96 7.17 4.38
N TYR A 207 -14.68 5.87 4.45
CA TYR A 207 -13.46 5.24 3.93
C TYR A 207 -13.51 4.95 2.42
N LEU A 208 -12.33 4.88 1.79
CA LEU A 208 -12.16 4.32 0.45
C LEU A 208 -12.49 2.82 0.48
N ARG A 209 -13.49 2.37 -0.29
CA ARG A 209 -14.00 0.98 -0.20
C ARG A 209 -13.98 0.24 -1.52
N PHE A 210 -13.46 -0.98 -1.46
CA PHE A 210 -13.51 -1.98 -2.53
C PHE A 210 -14.33 -3.19 -2.10
N TYR A 211 -15.31 -3.56 -2.91
CA TYR A 211 -16.20 -4.69 -2.63
C TYR A 211 -16.36 -5.58 -3.86
N ILE A 212 -15.89 -6.83 -3.83
CA ILE A 212 -15.91 -7.71 -5.01
C ILE A 212 -15.08 -7.06 -6.14
N VAL A 213 -13.80 -6.85 -5.86
CA VAL A 213 -12.84 -6.23 -6.79
C VAL A 213 -11.61 -7.10 -6.93
N ASN A 214 -11.15 -7.30 -8.17
CA ASN A 214 -9.97 -8.11 -8.46
C ASN A 214 -8.92 -7.31 -9.24
N TYR A 215 -7.63 -7.57 -8.97
CA TYR A 215 -6.49 -7.07 -9.74
C TYR A 215 -6.42 -5.53 -9.86
N LEU A 216 -6.92 -4.82 -8.85
CA LEU A 216 -6.81 -3.37 -8.76
C LEU A 216 -5.43 -2.98 -8.23
N GLU A 217 -4.83 -1.96 -8.84
CA GLU A 217 -3.60 -1.34 -8.34
C GLU A 217 -3.88 0.03 -7.70
N ILE A 218 -3.48 0.22 -6.45
CA ILE A 218 -3.68 1.43 -5.66
C ILE A 218 -2.28 2.00 -5.38
N ILE A 219 -1.90 3.05 -6.11
CA ILE A 219 -0.50 3.49 -6.19
C ILE A 219 -0.36 4.99 -5.88
N ASN A 220 0.58 5.37 -5.01
CA ASN A 220 0.94 6.78 -4.78
C ASN A 220 -0.23 7.71 -4.41
N ASN A 221 -1.28 7.19 -3.78
CA ASN A 221 -2.40 8.02 -3.31
C ASN A 221 -2.09 8.57 -1.91
N THR A 222 -2.64 9.74 -1.62
CA THR A 222 -2.69 10.29 -0.27
C THR A 222 -4.10 10.14 0.28
N ILE A 223 -4.26 9.39 1.37
CA ILE A 223 -5.54 9.05 2.00
C ILE A 223 -5.50 9.48 3.47
N SER A 224 -6.27 10.49 3.84
CA SER A 224 -6.23 11.04 5.20
C SER A 224 -7.54 11.62 5.73
N GLY A 225 -7.61 11.85 7.04
CA GLY A 225 -8.71 12.59 7.65
C GLY A 225 -10.09 11.94 7.54
N SER A 226 -10.18 10.63 7.27
CA SER A 226 -11.47 9.93 7.27
C SER A 226 -12.04 9.85 8.68
N SER A 227 -13.36 10.04 8.82
CA SER A 227 -14.04 9.83 10.12
C SER A 227 -14.14 8.34 10.53
N THR A 228 -13.70 7.45 9.64
CA THR A 228 -13.69 6.00 9.78
C THR A 228 -12.32 5.44 9.38
N ASP A 229 -12.24 4.25 8.79
CA ASP A 229 -10.98 3.72 8.25
C ASP A 229 -10.47 4.62 7.08
N GLY A 230 -9.20 4.48 6.67
CA GLY A 230 -8.70 5.13 5.46
C GLY A 230 -9.08 4.34 4.21
N LEU A 231 -8.60 3.09 4.14
CA LEU A 231 -8.80 2.15 3.03
C LEU A 231 -9.36 0.82 3.53
N TYR A 232 -10.38 0.30 2.85
CA TYR A 232 -11.08 -0.94 3.24
C TYR A 232 -11.21 -1.91 2.06
N LEU A 233 -10.61 -3.10 2.21
CA LEU A 233 -10.74 -4.22 1.27
C LEU A 233 -11.76 -5.24 1.78
N ASP A 234 -12.75 -5.57 0.96
CA ASP A 234 -13.79 -6.55 1.26
C ASP A 234 -14.09 -7.43 0.04
N PHE A 235 -14.03 -8.76 0.18
CA PHE A 235 -14.22 -9.69 -0.93
C PHE A 235 -13.33 -9.34 -2.15
N THR A 236 -12.05 -9.07 -1.93
CA THR A 236 -11.11 -8.68 -2.98
C THR A 236 -10.07 -9.75 -3.27
N SER A 237 -9.48 -9.74 -4.46
CA SER A 237 -8.39 -10.66 -4.83
C SER A 237 -7.29 -9.97 -5.63
N GLY A 238 -6.03 -10.23 -5.30
CA GLY A 238 -4.90 -9.80 -6.13
C GLY A 238 -4.68 -8.28 -6.14
N ILE A 239 -5.03 -7.58 -5.06
CA ILE A 239 -4.91 -6.11 -4.96
C ILE A 239 -3.46 -5.73 -4.70
N LYS A 240 -2.94 -4.72 -5.41
CA LYS A 240 -1.64 -4.13 -5.10
C LYS A 240 -1.83 -2.78 -4.43
N ILE A 241 -1.22 -2.56 -3.27
CA ILE A 241 -1.25 -1.29 -2.54
C ILE A 241 0.21 -0.86 -2.35
N ILE A 242 0.66 0.14 -3.11
CA ILE A 242 2.08 0.49 -3.21
C ILE A 242 2.29 2.00 -3.16
N GLY A 243 3.26 2.48 -2.37
CA GLY A 243 3.64 3.90 -2.40
C GLY A 243 2.61 4.86 -1.81
N ASN A 244 1.54 4.38 -1.17
CA ASN A 244 0.47 5.24 -0.67
C ASN A 244 0.85 5.85 0.68
N LYS A 245 0.36 7.08 0.92
CA LYS A 245 0.39 7.74 2.22
C LYS A 245 -0.99 7.62 2.86
N ILE A 246 -1.10 6.84 3.94
CA ILE A 246 -2.37 6.55 4.62
C ILE A 246 -2.26 6.96 6.09
N TYR A 247 -2.78 8.13 6.43
CA TYR A 247 -2.55 8.70 7.76
C TYR A 247 -3.69 9.56 8.29
N GLY A 248 -3.73 9.74 9.62
CA GLY A 248 -4.67 10.66 10.25
C GLY A 248 -6.15 10.30 10.07
N ASN A 249 -6.46 9.02 9.84
CA ASN A 249 -7.84 8.53 9.80
C ASN A 249 -8.29 8.13 11.21
N ILE A 250 -9.54 8.36 11.58
CA ILE A 250 -10.05 8.04 12.95
C ILE A 250 -10.04 6.53 13.21
N GLY A 251 -10.30 5.72 12.19
CA GLY A 251 -10.31 4.26 12.24
C GLY A 251 -8.93 3.64 12.05
N TYR A 252 -8.89 2.51 11.33
CA TYR A 252 -7.63 1.95 10.85
C TYR A 252 -7.16 2.69 9.60
N GLY A 253 -5.86 2.85 9.39
CA GLY A 253 -5.34 3.34 8.11
C GLY A 253 -5.75 2.40 6.97
N LEU A 254 -5.38 1.13 7.10
CA LEU A 254 -5.69 0.08 6.13
C LEU A 254 -6.36 -1.13 6.79
N ARG A 255 -7.57 -1.48 6.33
CA ARG A 255 -8.25 -2.72 6.72
C ARG A 255 -8.33 -3.70 5.57
N VAL A 256 -7.81 -4.90 5.80
CA VAL A 256 -7.92 -6.07 4.93
C VAL A 256 -8.86 -7.09 5.60
N ASN A 257 -10.09 -7.20 5.09
CA ASN A 257 -11.14 -8.02 5.72
C ASN A 257 -11.01 -9.52 5.39
N THR A 258 -11.79 -10.37 6.08
CA THR A 258 -11.70 -11.84 6.01
C THR A 258 -11.73 -12.47 4.62
N TYR A 259 -12.37 -11.82 3.65
CA TYR A 259 -12.48 -12.32 2.28
C TYR A 259 -11.60 -11.57 1.28
N ALA A 260 -10.64 -10.78 1.76
CA ALA A 260 -9.60 -10.18 0.94
C ALA A 260 -8.40 -11.15 0.87
N LEU A 261 -7.99 -11.47 -0.36
CA LEU A 261 -7.03 -12.53 -0.64
C LEU A 261 -5.91 -12.05 -1.56
N GLN A 262 -4.70 -12.59 -1.38
CA GLN A 262 -3.59 -12.45 -2.35
C GLN A 262 -3.20 -11.00 -2.65
N SER A 263 -3.38 -10.10 -1.68
CA SER A 263 -2.98 -8.71 -1.84
C SER A 263 -1.48 -8.56 -1.61
N LYS A 264 -0.83 -7.63 -2.32
CA LYS A 264 0.56 -7.21 -2.10
C LYS A 264 0.61 -5.78 -1.60
N ILE A 265 1.11 -5.57 -0.40
CA ILE A 265 1.03 -4.29 0.32
C ILE A 265 2.44 -3.92 0.79
N TYR A 266 3.13 -3.04 0.07
CA TYR A 266 4.51 -2.66 0.42
C TYR A 266 4.83 -1.23 -0.02
N ASN A 267 5.89 -0.65 0.53
CA ASN A 267 6.32 0.72 0.28
C ASN A 267 5.25 1.77 0.59
N ASN A 268 4.30 1.48 1.48
CA ASN A 268 3.31 2.47 1.93
C ASN A 268 3.76 3.14 3.22
N MET A 269 3.40 4.42 3.39
CA MET A 269 3.54 5.13 4.66
C MET A 269 2.20 5.09 5.40
N ILE A 270 2.11 4.27 6.44
CA ILE A 270 0.86 4.03 7.17
C ILE A 270 1.07 4.44 8.63
N GLY A 271 0.42 5.53 9.04
CA GLY A 271 0.76 6.15 10.32
C GLY A 271 -0.31 7.05 10.91
N PHE A 272 -0.22 7.33 12.21
CA PHE A 272 -1.07 8.33 12.87
C PHE A 272 -2.59 8.08 12.75
N ASN A 273 -3.01 6.83 12.59
CA ASN A 273 -4.42 6.47 12.53
C ASN A 273 -4.96 6.14 13.93
N GLY A 274 -6.23 6.45 14.19
CA GLY A 274 -6.79 6.49 15.54
C GLY A 274 -6.99 5.13 16.21
N ILE A 275 -7.47 4.11 15.50
CA ILE A 275 -7.61 2.75 16.06
C ILE A 275 -6.31 1.95 15.89
N GLY A 276 -5.63 2.11 14.76
CA GLY A 276 -4.38 1.43 14.44
C GLY A 276 -3.96 1.66 13.00
N ASN A 277 -2.70 1.38 12.66
CA ASN A 277 -2.22 1.66 11.30
C ASN A 277 -2.76 0.67 10.28
N ALA A 278 -2.77 -0.62 10.61
CA ALA A 278 -3.34 -1.64 9.75
C ALA A 278 -3.94 -2.80 10.54
N VAL A 279 -4.90 -3.49 9.91
CA VAL A 279 -5.36 -4.80 10.35
C VAL A 279 -5.71 -5.68 9.17
N ASP A 280 -5.21 -6.89 9.22
CA ASP A 280 -5.40 -7.97 8.28
C ASP A 280 -6.10 -9.13 8.98
N SER A 281 -7.27 -9.48 8.44
CA SER A 281 -8.04 -10.66 8.80
C SER A 281 -8.26 -11.57 7.59
N GLY A 282 -7.71 -11.22 6.43
CA GLY A 282 -7.82 -11.94 5.16
C GLY A 282 -6.91 -13.15 5.09
N MET A 283 -6.59 -13.60 3.87
CA MET A 283 -5.73 -14.78 3.68
C MET A 283 -4.73 -14.57 2.56
N PHE A 284 -3.50 -15.05 2.77
CA PHE A 284 -2.42 -15.00 1.78
C PHE A 284 -2.12 -13.58 1.27
N ASN A 285 -2.27 -12.58 2.13
CA ASN A 285 -1.84 -11.22 1.81
C ASN A 285 -0.38 -11.04 2.26
N ASP A 286 0.43 -10.48 1.38
CA ASP A 286 1.84 -10.19 1.62
C ASP A 286 1.97 -8.69 1.98
N TRP A 287 2.60 -8.40 3.12
CA TRP A 287 2.82 -7.02 3.61
C TRP A 287 4.24 -6.51 3.34
N ASP A 288 4.90 -7.14 2.39
CA ASP A 288 6.19 -6.76 1.82
C ASP A 288 6.30 -7.33 0.40
N ASN A 289 7.41 -7.06 -0.29
CA ASN A 289 7.67 -7.61 -1.62
C ASN A 289 8.43 -8.94 -1.62
N GLY A 290 8.77 -9.51 -0.46
CA GLY A 290 9.64 -10.68 -0.32
C GLY A 290 11.11 -10.46 -0.69
N GLU A 291 11.51 -9.24 -1.05
CA GLU A 291 12.85 -8.87 -1.53
C GLU A 291 13.43 -7.69 -0.74
N GLY A 292 13.03 -7.51 0.52
CA GLY A 292 13.60 -6.50 1.42
C GLY A 292 12.87 -5.16 1.46
N ILE A 293 11.71 -5.03 0.83
CA ILE A 293 10.89 -3.80 0.85
C ILE A 293 9.56 -4.07 1.53
N GLY A 294 9.39 -3.53 2.73
CA GLY A 294 8.15 -3.54 3.51
C GLY A 294 7.44 -2.19 3.49
N ASN A 295 6.62 -1.93 4.50
CA ASN A 295 5.93 -0.66 4.72
C ASN A 295 6.64 0.19 5.79
N ILE A 296 6.24 1.45 5.87
CA ILE A 296 6.79 2.43 6.80
C ILE A 296 5.67 2.80 7.78
N TRP A 297 5.94 2.69 9.08
CA TRP A 297 4.95 2.75 10.15
C TRP A 297 5.26 3.87 11.15
N SER A 298 4.24 4.60 11.61
CA SER A 298 4.44 5.67 12.60
C SER A 298 4.78 5.15 14.00
N ASP A 299 4.37 3.93 14.32
CA ASP A 299 4.45 3.31 15.65
C ASP A 299 5.43 2.13 15.71
N TYR A 300 6.22 1.91 14.66
CA TYR A 300 7.22 0.85 14.66
C TYR A 300 8.36 1.16 15.64
N SER A 301 8.72 0.16 16.44
CA SER A 301 9.73 0.25 17.50
C SER A 301 11.17 0.29 16.97
N GLY A 302 11.39 -0.01 15.68
CA GLY A 302 12.71 -0.19 15.10
C GLY A 302 13.28 -1.60 15.25
N VAL A 303 12.52 -2.55 15.82
CA VAL A 303 13.01 -3.92 16.09
C VAL A 303 11.97 -4.97 15.69
N GLY A 304 12.41 -5.98 14.93
CA GLY A 304 11.63 -7.15 14.55
C GLY A 304 10.59 -6.89 13.46
N ASP A 305 9.77 -7.90 13.17
CA ASP A 305 8.68 -7.81 12.20
C ASP A 305 7.53 -6.91 12.74
N TYR A 306 6.75 -6.30 11.85
CA TYR A 306 5.54 -5.54 12.23
C TYR A 306 4.29 -6.40 12.00
N SER A 307 3.56 -6.72 13.07
CA SER A 307 2.34 -7.54 12.99
C SER A 307 1.12 -6.69 12.66
N VAL A 308 0.31 -7.16 11.72
CA VAL A 308 -0.94 -6.53 11.28
C VAL A 308 -2.12 -7.47 11.49
N GLY A 309 -2.11 -8.32 12.52
CA GLY A 309 -3.13 -9.35 12.73
C GLY A 309 -2.66 -10.70 12.19
N VAL A 310 -3.35 -11.27 11.19
CA VAL A 310 -2.93 -12.56 10.61
C VAL A 310 -1.76 -12.42 9.63
N GLY A 311 -1.54 -11.21 9.10
CA GLY A 311 -0.38 -10.85 8.29
C GLY A 311 0.75 -10.26 9.13
N LYS A 312 1.92 -10.14 8.50
CA LYS A 312 3.09 -9.45 9.06
C LYS A 312 3.91 -8.86 7.92
N ASP A 313 4.53 -7.72 8.21
CA ASP A 313 5.56 -7.08 7.38
C ASP A 313 6.93 -7.50 7.94
N GLU A 314 7.73 -8.22 7.14
CA GLU A 314 9.06 -8.71 7.53
C GLU A 314 10.17 -7.67 7.32
N TYR A 315 9.88 -6.57 6.60
CA TYR A 315 10.84 -5.50 6.31
C TYR A 315 10.31 -4.11 6.68
N PRO A 316 9.76 -3.93 7.91
CA PRO A 316 9.16 -2.68 8.30
C PRO A 316 10.23 -1.59 8.52
N LEU A 317 9.86 -0.35 8.21
CA LEU A 317 10.61 0.83 8.60
C LEU A 317 9.77 1.72 9.51
N GLY A 318 10.44 2.54 10.32
CA GLY A 318 9.80 3.57 11.12
C GLY A 318 9.75 4.91 10.38
N PHE A 319 8.77 5.74 10.70
CA PHE A 319 8.76 7.16 10.29
C PHE A 319 10.00 7.91 10.79
N VAL A 320 10.59 7.49 11.90
CA VAL A 320 11.91 7.94 12.36
C VAL A 320 12.73 6.71 12.66
N SER A 321 13.94 6.60 12.08
CA SER A 321 14.88 5.55 12.48
C SER A 321 15.29 5.76 13.94
N ARG A 322 15.44 4.69 14.71
CA ARG A 322 15.77 4.79 16.14
C ARG A 322 17.20 4.29 16.39
N PRO A 323 18.23 5.15 16.24
CA PRO A 323 19.61 4.76 16.54
C PRO A 323 19.74 4.28 17.98
N SER A 324 20.65 3.31 18.20
CA SER A 324 20.93 2.80 19.53
C SER A 324 21.72 3.80 20.38
N ASP A 325 21.60 3.66 21.69
CA ASP A 325 22.46 4.32 22.65
C ASP A 325 23.94 4.01 22.37
N VAL A 326 24.80 4.99 22.64
CA VAL A 326 26.23 4.94 22.30
C VAL A 326 27.07 4.98 23.57
N GLN A 327 28.09 4.12 23.67
CA GLN A 327 29.10 4.16 24.71
C GLN A 327 30.50 4.21 24.09
N TYR A 328 31.37 5.10 24.57
CA TYR A 328 32.75 5.23 24.08
C TYR A 328 33.72 5.71 25.18
N GLU A 329 35.01 5.49 24.98
CA GLU A 329 36.05 5.92 25.93
C GLU A 329 36.44 7.39 25.70
N ILE A 330 36.77 8.10 26.79
CA ILE A 330 37.16 9.51 26.70
C ILE A 330 38.35 9.70 25.74
N GLY A 331 38.20 10.63 24.79
CA GLY A 331 39.21 10.93 23.78
C GLY A 331 39.08 10.16 22.47
N GLU A 332 38.15 9.18 22.38
CA GLU A 332 37.84 8.51 21.12
C GLU A 332 37.06 9.41 20.15
N VAL A 333 37.24 9.16 18.84
CA VAL A 333 36.43 9.78 17.78
C VAL A 333 35.27 8.85 17.46
N VAL A 334 34.04 9.35 17.58
CA VAL A 334 32.82 8.59 17.37
C VAL A 334 32.14 9.01 16.07
N SER A 335 31.51 8.05 15.39
CA SER A 335 30.64 8.36 14.24
C SER A 335 29.50 9.29 14.66
N PRO A 336 29.04 10.19 13.77
CA PRO A 336 27.85 11.01 14.04
C PRO A 336 26.63 10.13 14.33
N ILE A 337 25.77 10.61 15.23
CA ILE A 337 24.43 10.05 15.40
C ILE A 337 23.60 10.46 14.18
N THR A 338 22.93 9.51 13.53
CA THR A 338 22.16 9.74 12.31
C THR A 338 20.72 9.30 12.47
N TRP A 339 19.79 10.07 11.92
CA TRP A 339 18.38 9.70 11.81
C TRP A 339 17.91 9.81 10.36
N ASP A 340 17.11 8.85 9.93
CA ASP A 340 16.28 8.95 8.75
C ASP A 340 14.86 9.32 9.16
N VAL A 341 14.33 10.39 8.59
CA VAL A 341 12.98 10.90 8.85
C VAL A 341 12.13 10.74 7.60
N ARG A 342 11.06 9.94 7.73
CA ARG A 342 10.08 9.60 6.69
C ARG A 342 8.70 10.02 7.16
N LEU A 343 8.27 11.22 6.81
CA LEU A 343 6.94 11.75 7.18
C LEU A 343 6.02 11.90 5.97
N PRO A 344 4.71 11.60 6.11
CA PRO A 344 3.77 11.75 5.01
C PRO A 344 3.62 13.22 4.58
N ASN A 345 3.66 14.15 5.54
CA ASN A 345 3.59 15.59 5.32
C ASN A 345 4.65 16.31 6.19
N PRO A 346 5.94 16.25 5.82
CA PRO A 346 7.04 16.80 6.62
C PRO A 346 6.91 18.31 6.89
N ASP A 347 7.17 18.75 8.12
CA ASP A 347 7.18 20.18 8.50
C ASP A 347 8.54 20.62 9.03
N SER A 348 8.92 20.14 10.22
CA SER A 348 10.10 20.66 10.92
C SER A 348 10.75 19.62 11.84
N TYR A 349 12.00 19.88 12.22
CA TYR A 349 12.67 19.12 13.28
C TYR A 349 13.44 20.03 14.23
N ALA A 350 13.62 19.56 15.46
CA ALA A 350 14.46 20.18 16.47
C ALA A 350 15.33 19.13 17.17
N ILE A 351 16.58 19.48 17.45
CA ILE A 351 17.52 18.64 18.21
C ILE A 351 17.79 19.33 19.55
N TYR A 352 17.71 18.56 20.62
CA TYR A 352 17.94 18.98 21.99
C TYR A 352 19.16 18.27 22.58
N TRP A 353 19.98 19.01 23.31
CA TRP A 353 21.08 18.51 24.12
C TRP A 353 20.78 18.84 25.58
N GLU A 354 20.67 17.83 26.45
CA GLU A 354 20.30 18.03 27.86
C GLU A 354 19.08 18.95 28.01
N GLU A 355 17.99 18.64 27.30
CA GLU A 355 16.73 19.42 27.26
C GLU A 355 16.83 20.81 26.60
N SER A 356 18.04 21.28 26.27
CA SER A 356 18.24 22.58 25.61
C SER A 356 18.23 22.42 24.10
N MET A 357 17.36 23.15 23.41
CA MET A 357 17.29 23.14 21.95
C MET A 357 18.57 23.72 21.35
N ILE A 358 19.24 22.96 20.48
CA ILE A 358 20.49 23.36 19.82
C ILE A 358 20.33 23.57 18.31
N THR A 359 19.33 22.94 17.69
CA THR A 359 19.03 23.05 16.26
C THR A 359 17.52 23.07 16.08
N GLN A 360 17.03 23.87 15.14
CA GLN A 360 15.65 23.81 14.63
C GLN A 360 15.65 24.21 13.16
N ASN A 361 15.09 23.38 12.28
CA ASN A 361 15.04 23.59 10.84
C ASN A 361 13.77 23.00 10.22
N THR A 362 13.51 23.30 8.95
CA THR A 362 12.42 22.68 8.17
C THR A 362 12.85 21.32 7.63
N LEU A 363 11.89 20.40 7.55
CA LEU A 363 11.99 19.18 6.75
C LEU A 363 11.48 19.51 5.34
N ASN A 364 12.18 19.07 4.31
CA ASN A 364 11.92 19.53 2.93
C ASN A 364 11.58 18.39 1.97
N SER A 365 11.62 17.14 2.44
CA SER A 365 11.36 15.97 1.62
C SER A 365 10.68 14.86 2.40
N SER A 366 10.08 13.90 1.69
CA SER A 366 9.52 12.70 2.33
C SER A 366 10.58 11.77 2.92
N LEU A 367 11.87 12.03 2.70
CA LEU A 367 13.01 11.33 3.32
C LEU A 367 14.16 12.32 3.58
N ASP A 368 14.29 12.79 4.81
CA ASP A 368 15.41 13.63 5.23
C ASP A 368 16.41 12.82 6.08
N HIS A 369 17.71 12.97 5.77
CA HIS A 369 18.81 12.35 6.51
C HIS A 369 19.46 13.37 7.44
N LEU A 370 19.23 13.22 8.74
CA LEU A 370 19.74 14.10 9.78
C LEU A 370 20.99 13.51 10.42
N SER A 371 21.92 14.35 10.83
CA SER A 371 23.11 13.91 11.56
C SER A 371 23.56 14.92 12.61
N LYS A 372 24.14 14.41 13.70
CA LYS A 372 24.75 15.19 14.77
C LYS A 372 26.06 14.56 15.20
N THR A 373 27.17 15.27 14.97
CA THR A 373 28.47 14.91 15.52
C THR A 373 28.49 15.11 17.03
N ILE A 374 29.13 14.16 17.72
CA ILE A 374 29.40 14.20 19.16
C ILE A 374 30.92 14.17 19.36
N ASP A 375 31.47 15.16 20.07
CA ASP A 375 32.90 15.29 20.32
C ASP A 375 33.18 16.03 21.63
N GLY A 376 34.38 15.83 22.19
CA GLY A 376 34.89 16.60 23.33
C GLY A 376 34.10 16.46 24.64
N LEU A 377 33.32 15.38 24.81
CA LEU A 377 32.54 15.16 26.01
C LEU A 377 33.40 14.68 27.18
N SER A 378 33.02 15.07 28.39
CA SER A 378 33.61 14.55 29.63
C SER A 378 32.99 13.20 29.99
N ILE A 379 33.62 12.45 30.89
CA ILE A 379 33.03 11.22 31.45
C ILE A 379 31.67 11.54 32.06
N GLY A 380 30.65 10.78 31.68
CA GLY A 380 29.28 11.04 32.04
C GLY A 380 28.28 10.39 31.10
N SER A 381 27.00 10.63 31.35
CA SER A 381 25.90 10.23 30.49
C SER A 381 25.19 11.48 30.01
N TYR A 382 24.90 11.51 28.70
CA TYR A 382 24.29 12.65 28.03
C TYR A 382 23.05 12.25 27.27
N ASN A 383 22.09 13.16 27.19
CA ASN A 383 20.83 12.99 26.45
C ASN A 383 20.83 13.86 25.19
N LEU A 384 20.72 13.20 24.03
CA LEU A 384 20.48 13.82 22.74
C LEU A 384 19.09 13.41 22.24
N THR A 385 18.17 14.37 22.09
CA THR A 385 16.78 14.12 21.69
C THR A 385 16.47 14.79 20.36
N LEU A 386 15.91 14.03 19.42
CA LEU A 386 15.30 14.51 18.18
C LEU A 386 13.78 14.63 18.37
N VAL A 387 13.22 15.76 17.99
CA VAL A 387 11.78 15.96 17.82
C VAL A 387 11.52 16.30 16.36
N VAL A 388 10.62 15.56 15.70
CA VAL A 388 10.18 15.85 14.33
C VAL A 388 8.68 16.14 14.33
N ASN A 389 8.26 17.06 13.47
CA ASN A 389 6.89 17.50 13.32
C ASN A 389 6.43 17.28 11.88
N ASP A 390 5.18 16.82 11.75
CA ASP A 390 4.43 16.67 10.52
C ASP A 390 3.41 17.83 10.42
N ALA A 391 3.25 18.41 9.23
CA ALA A 391 2.34 19.53 8.98
C ALA A 391 0.86 19.17 9.20
N SER A 392 0.54 17.88 9.35
CA SER A 392 -0.79 17.41 9.78
C SER A 392 -1.00 17.48 11.31
N GLY A 393 -0.01 18.01 12.05
CA GLY A 393 -0.09 18.24 13.50
C GLY A 393 0.44 17.09 14.37
N TYR A 394 1.11 16.10 13.79
CA TYR A 394 1.72 15.00 14.52
C TYR A 394 3.18 15.27 14.84
N SER A 395 3.68 14.71 15.94
CA SER A 395 5.09 14.80 16.32
C SER A 395 5.64 13.45 16.76
N LEU A 396 6.89 13.16 16.40
CA LEU A 396 7.62 11.98 16.86
C LEU A 396 8.88 12.40 17.60
N ILE A 397 9.29 11.57 18.56
CA ILE A 397 10.44 11.83 19.42
C ILE A 397 11.34 10.58 19.44
N ASP A 398 12.63 10.82 19.37
CA ASP A 398 13.66 9.82 19.63
C ASP A 398 14.75 10.40 20.55
N THR A 399 15.26 9.57 21.45
CA THR A 399 16.30 9.95 22.41
C THR A 399 17.41 8.92 22.36
N VAL A 400 18.64 9.40 22.21
CA VAL A 400 19.87 8.60 22.26
C VAL A 400 20.64 8.98 23.51
N ILE A 401 20.94 7.97 24.32
CA ILE A 401 21.81 8.10 25.49
C ILE A 401 23.27 7.90 25.06
N ILE A 402 24.12 8.86 25.40
CA ILE A 402 25.54 8.85 25.08
C ILE A 402 26.32 8.71 26.39
N THR A 403 27.08 7.63 26.54
CA THR A 403 27.87 7.34 27.75
C THR A 403 29.36 7.41 27.45
N VAL A 404 30.06 8.33 28.10
CA VAL A 404 31.52 8.46 28.03
C VAL A 404 32.12 7.81 29.26
N VAL A 405 33.00 6.82 29.06
CA VAL A 405 33.66 6.08 30.14
C VAL A 405 35.16 6.36 30.16
N GLU A 406 35.82 6.01 31.27
CA GLU A 406 37.28 6.08 31.38
C GLU A 406 37.98 5.11 30.39
N GLU A 407 39.14 5.51 29.89
CA GLU A 407 40.00 4.65 29.05
C GLU A 407 40.51 3.44 29.86
N ILE A 408 40.27 2.22 29.38
CA ILE A 408 40.74 1.01 30.06
C ILE A 408 42.23 0.80 29.75
N THR A 409 43.10 1.32 30.62
CA THR A 409 44.55 1.05 30.52
C THR A 409 44.87 -0.39 30.95
N THR A 410 45.02 -1.29 29.98
CA THR A 410 45.45 -2.66 30.24
C THR A 410 46.95 -2.69 30.56
N THR A 411 47.31 -2.71 31.84
CA THR A 411 48.71 -2.86 32.27
C THR A 411 49.16 -4.30 32.01
N THR A 412 49.90 -4.53 30.92
CA THR A 412 50.53 -5.84 30.66
C THR A 412 51.75 -5.98 31.57
N THR A 413 51.59 -6.63 32.72
CA THR A 413 52.73 -7.00 33.58
C THR A 413 53.56 -8.04 32.85
N THR A 414 54.68 -7.61 32.25
CA THR A 414 55.66 -8.52 31.65
C THR A 414 56.44 -9.18 32.78
N THR A 415 56.05 -10.40 33.18
CA THR A 415 56.85 -11.22 34.11
C THR A 415 58.09 -11.73 33.37
N THR A 416 59.24 -11.09 33.57
CA THR A 416 60.54 -11.65 33.16
C THR A 416 60.91 -12.83 34.05
N THR A 417 60.64 -14.05 33.58
CA THR A 417 61.18 -15.28 34.18
C THR A 417 62.68 -15.37 33.87
N SER A 418 63.53 -15.16 34.87
CA SER A 418 64.96 -15.49 34.76
C SER A 418 65.14 -17.01 34.88
N THR A 419 65.62 -17.65 33.82
CA THR A 419 66.02 -19.05 33.81
C THR A 419 67.41 -19.20 34.44
N THR A 420 67.48 -19.71 35.67
CA THR A 420 68.73 -20.18 36.27
C THR A 420 69.01 -21.61 35.81
N THR A 421 70.10 -21.80 35.07
CA THR A 421 70.61 -23.13 34.68
C THR A 421 71.27 -23.78 35.89
N THR A 422 70.72 -24.91 36.35
CA THR A 422 71.41 -25.78 37.32
C THR A 422 71.61 -27.15 36.69
N THR A 423 72.87 -27.49 36.45
CA THR A 423 73.35 -28.80 36.00
C THR A 423 73.40 -29.75 37.19
N THR A 424 72.70 -30.89 37.13
CA THR A 424 72.96 -32.00 38.05
C THR A 424 72.93 -33.34 37.31
N THR A 425 74.01 -34.08 37.52
CA THR A 425 74.40 -35.35 36.92
C THR A 425 73.58 -36.55 37.41
N THR A 426 73.45 -37.50 36.49
CA THR A 426 72.80 -38.81 36.52
C THR A 426 73.27 -39.76 37.64
N SER A 427 72.35 -40.54 38.20
CA SER A 427 72.62 -41.93 38.61
C SER A 427 71.37 -42.80 38.49
N THR A 428 71.48 -43.83 37.65
CA THR A 428 70.54 -44.92 37.38
C THR A 428 70.36 -45.83 38.60
N PRO A 429 69.22 -46.55 38.71
CA PRO A 429 69.36 -48.00 38.73
C PRO A 429 68.30 -48.76 37.92
N THR A 430 68.69 -49.99 37.61
CA THR A 430 68.14 -50.99 36.70
C THR A 430 67.24 -51.99 37.43
N THR A 431 66.09 -52.39 36.86
CA THR A 431 65.55 -53.78 36.82
C THR A 431 64.25 -53.79 35.97
N THR A 432 64.19 -54.43 34.80
CA THR A 432 63.98 -55.86 34.45
C THR A 432 62.50 -56.27 34.26
N THR A 433 62.11 -56.33 32.98
CA THR A 433 61.31 -57.36 32.28
C THR A 433 59.88 -57.70 32.71
N SER A 434 58.91 -57.53 31.78
CA SER A 434 58.23 -58.67 31.13
C SER A 434 57.35 -58.24 29.95
N THR A 435 57.67 -58.88 28.82
CA THR A 435 56.98 -58.97 27.53
C THR A 435 55.56 -59.51 27.60
N THR A 436 54.66 -58.96 26.78
CA THR A 436 53.79 -59.77 25.93
C THR A 436 53.51 -59.03 24.61
N THR A 437 53.87 -59.75 23.54
CA THR A 437 53.67 -59.46 22.13
C THR A 437 52.25 -59.85 21.71
N ASN A 438 51.63 -59.06 20.83
CA ASN A 438 50.99 -59.49 19.58
C ASN A 438 50.45 -58.25 18.86
N THR A 439 51.08 -57.80 17.76
CA THR A 439 51.01 -58.29 16.37
C THR A 439 49.90 -57.60 15.59
N GLU A 440 50.34 -56.78 14.62
CA GLU A 440 49.84 -56.49 13.25
C GLU A 440 48.31 -56.44 13.02
N THR A 441 47.73 -55.55 12.21
CA THR A 441 48.14 -55.13 10.86
C THR A 441 47.25 -53.96 10.39
N THR A 442 47.89 -52.88 9.95
CA THR A 442 47.73 -52.14 8.67
C THR A 442 46.38 -52.14 7.92
N SER A 443 45.87 -50.91 7.70
CA SER A 443 45.31 -50.29 6.47
C SER A 443 44.25 -51.04 5.63
N THR A 444 43.22 -50.44 5.05
CA THR A 444 43.21 -49.27 4.16
C THR A 444 41.75 -48.93 3.80
N THR A 445 41.52 -47.65 3.49
CA THR A 445 40.34 -47.00 2.87
C THR A 445 39.67 -47.74 1.70
N THR A 446 38.34 -47.62 1.55
CA THR A 446 37.72 -47.28 0.26
C THR A 446 36.33 -46.64 0.44
N SER A 447 36.15 -45.56 -0.32
CA SER A 447 34.95 -44.79 -0.65
C SER A 447 33.83 -45.58 -1.34
N THR A 448 32.57 -45.21 -1.09
CA THR A 448 31.43 -45.53 -1.96
C THR A 448 30.52 -44.32 -2.18
N THR A 449 30.41 -43.96 -3.46
CA THR A 449 29.36 -43.16 -4.09
C THR A 449 28.05 -43.95 -4.22
N THR A 450 26.90 -43.29 -4.09
CA THR A 450 25.63 -43.79 -4.65
C THR A 450 24.85 -42.68 -5.35
N THR A 451 24.34 -43.03 -6.53
CA THR A 451 23.57 -42.23 -7.49
C THR A 451 22.05 -42.48 -7.38
N SER A 452 21.30 -41.53 -7.94
CA SER A 452 19.85 -41.33 -8.08
C SER A 452 18.91 -42.46 -8.57
N GLN A 453 17.64 -42.44 -8.13
CA GLN A 453 16.40 -42.50 -8.96
C GLN A 453 15.12 -42.12 -8.14
N PRO A 454 13.98 -41.72 -8.77
CA PRO A 454 12.91 -40.87 -8.19
C PRO A 454 11.56 -41.63 -7.92
N PRO A 455 10.40 -40.96 -7.72
CA PRO A 455 9.48 -41.09 -6.57
C PRO A 455 8.28 -42.05 -6.79
N PRO A 456 7.40 -42.22 -5.78
CA PRO A 456 5.97 -42.36 -6.08
C PRO A 456 5.04 -41.49 -5.21
N ASP A 457 4.22 -40.73 -5.93
CA ASP A 457 2.81 -40.30 -5.72
C ASP A 457 2.27 -39.74 -4.39
N SER A 458 2.06 -38.41 -4.42
CA SER A 458 0.74 -37.79 -4.54
C SER A 458 -0.46 -38.50 -3.89
N THR A 459 -0.80 -38.11 -2.65
CA THR A 459 -2.18 -38.24 -2.16
C THR A 459 -2.63 -36.99 -1.39
N MET A 460 -3.57 -36.28 -2.04
CA MET A 460 -4.60 -35.41 -1.46
C MET A 460 -4.21 -34.04 -0.88
N ILE A 461 -3.72 -33.18 -1.78
CA ILE A 461 -4.17 -31.78 -1.84
C ILE A 461 -5.63 -31.81 -2.34
N LEU A 462 -6.59 -31.74 -1.42
CA LEU A 462 -8.00 -31.43 -1.74
C LEU A 462 -8.75 -30.93 -0.50
N VAL A 463 -8.32 -29.80 0.09
CA VAL A 463 -9.16 -29.07 1.06
C VAL A 463 -9.27 -27.57 0.75
N VAL A 464 -8.38 -27.01 -0.07
CA VAL A 464 -8.33 -25.54 -0.25
C VAL A 464 -9.34 -25.00 -1.26
N GLY A 465 -9.89 -25.83 -2.16
CA GLY A 465 -11.00 -25.44 -3.03
C GLY A 465 -12.39 -25.56 -2.38
N ALA A 466 -12.52 -26.29 -1.27
CA ALA A 466 -13.81 -26.53 -0.65
C ALA A 466 -14.29 -25.35 0.19
N VAL A 467 -13.40 -24.56 0.81
CA VAL A 467 -13.82 -23.45 1.68
C VAL A 467 -14.43 -22.29 0.89
N GLY A 468 -13.84 -21.92 -0.27
CA GLY A 468 -14.42 -20.91 -1.17
C GLY A 468 -15.75 -21.36 -1.81
N ILE A 469 -15.87 -22.64 -2.15
CA ILE A 469 -17.11 -23.25 -2.65
C ILE A 469 -18.16 -23.35 -1.54
N ILE A 470 -17.78 -23.66 -0.30
CA ILE A 470 -18.70 -23.73 0.84
C ILE A 470 -19.21 -22.33 1.21
N CYS A 471 -18.37 -21.29 1.20
CA CYS A 471 -18.81 -19.92 1.45
C CYS A 471 -19.80 -19.41 0.40
N THR A 472 -19.57 -19.71 -0.88
CA THR A 472 -20.50 -19.36 -1.97
C THR A 472 -21.80 -20.17 -1.91
N ILE A 473 -21.76 -21.45 -1.54
CA ILE A 473 -22.95 -22.28 -1.31
C ILE A 473 -23.73 -21.80 -0.07
N VAL A 474 -23.07 -21.37 1.01
CA VAL A 474 -23.73 -20.83 2.21
C VAL A 474 -24.44 -19.50 1.89
N VAL A 475 -23.84 -18.63 1.08
CA VAL A 475 -24.48 -17.40 0.58
C VAL A 475 -25.73 -17.73 -0.25
N LEU A 476 -25.65 -18.73 -1.15
CA LEU A 476 -26.80 -19.15 -1.95
C LEU A 476 -27.92 -19.76 -1.10
N ILE A 477 -27.59 -20.56 -0.07
CA ILE A 477 -28.57 -21.18 0.83
C ILE A 477 -29.26 -20.15 1.74
N ILE A 478 -28.54 -19.11 2.19
CA ILE A 478 -29.12 -18.01 2.98
C ILE A 478 -30.12 -17.20 2.14
N PHE A 479 -29.85 -17.00 0.84
CA PHE A 479 -30.77 -16.31 -0.06
C PHE A 479 -32.00 -17.15 -0.45
N ILE A 480 -31.87 -18.47 -0.59
CA ILE A 480 -33.00 -19.36 -0.89
C ILE A 480 -33.93 -19.55 0.31
N LYS A 481 -33.44 -19.43 1.56
CA LYS A 481 -34.27 -19.50 2.77
C LYS A 481 -34.98 -18.20 3.16
N LYS A 482 -34.69 -17.08 2.49
CA LYS A 482 -35.30 -15.76 2.76
C LYS A 482 -36.40 -15.36 1.75
N LYS A 483 -36.92 -16.29 0.94
CA LYS A 483 -38.15 -16.11 0.17
C LYS A 483 -39.25 -17.05 0.65
#